data_AF-A0A2E5T1C1-F1
#
_entry.id   AF-A0A2E5T1C1-F1
#
_cell.length_a   1.000
_cell.length_b   1.000
_cell.length_c   1.000
_cell.angle_alpha   90.00
_cell.angle_beta   90.00
_cell.angle_gamma   90.00
#
_symmetry.space_group_name_H-M   'P 1'
#
loop_
_entity.id
_entity.type
_entity.pdbx_description
1 polymer ?
#
loop_
_entity_poly.entity_id
_entity_poly.type
_entity_poly.pdbx_seq_one_letter_code
_entity_poly.pdbx_strand_id
1 'polypeptide(L)'
;MTMVMNDEVLVQEYDDMTSDDQDLYDQITDMFGEKWTHEQTLNFMGELDDYGITQRDQLEDAFMYVTDTQYTPDGAKAEFAEYWFTDVMCNNTYDDVVVDWTATFDYALRFDMSVIEFDGDFYFFNNNF
;
A
#
# COMPACT_ATOMS: atom_id res chain seq x y z
N MET A 1 21.45 -5.39 29.03
CA MET A 1 22.30 -5.86 27.92
C MET A 1 21.40 -6.74 27.08
N THR A 2 20.50 -6.10 26.34
CA THR A 2 19.35 -6.77 25.70
C THR A 2 19.04 -6.17 24.33
N MET A 3 19.52 -4.94 24.04
CA MET A 3 19.36 -4.29 22.73
C MET A 3 20.16 -5.00 21.62
N VAL A 4 21.40 -5.44 21.89
CA VAL A 4 22.27 -6.00 20.85
C VAL A 4 21.77 -7.34 20.30
N MET A 5 21.09 -8.15 21.13
CA MET A 5 20.56 -9.44 20.69
C MET A 5 19.36 -9.31 19.75
N ASN A 6 18.63 -8.20 19.82
CA ASN A 6 17.44 -8.03 18.98
C ASN A 6 17.86 -7.65 17.56
N ASP A 7 18.77 -6.69 17.41
CA ASP A 7 19.26 -6.25 16.10
C ASP A 7 19.99 -7.38 15.35
N GLU A 8 20.77 -8.22 16.04
CA GLU A 8 21.45 -9.38 15.41
C GLU A 8 20.46 -10.44 14.89
N VAL A 9 19.32 -10.63 15.57
CA VAL A 9 18.28 -11.59 15.13
C VAL A 9 17.52 -11.08 13.92
N LEU A 10 17.21 -9.78 13.87
CA LEU A 10 16.54 -9.16 12.72
C LEU A 10 17.42 -9.18 11.45
N VAL A 11 18.73 -8.96 11.62
CA VAL A 11 19.69 -9.07 10.51
C VAL A 11 19.79 -10.51 10.01
N GLN A 12 19.78 -11.51 10.90
CA GLN A 12 19.77 -12.92 10.49
C GLN A 12 18.48 -13.32 9.78
N GLU A 13 17.32 -12.87 10.27
CA GLU A 13 16.04 -13.18 9.64
C GLU A 13 15.96 -12.60 8.23
N TYR A 14 16.43 -11.36 8.04
CA TYR A 14 16.60 -10.75 6.72
C TYR A 14 17.61 -11.52 5.84
N ASP A 15 18.80 -11.83 6.36
CA ASP A 15 19.86 -12.54 5.62
C ASP A 15 19.44 -13.96 5.19
N ASP A 16 18.51 -14.59 5.93
CA ASP A 16 17.97 -15.92 5.64
C ASP A 16 16.81 -15.89 4.61
N MET A 17 16.28 -14.72 4.26
CA MET A 17 15.25 -14.56 3.23
C MET A 17 15.77 -14.86 1.82
N THR A 18 14.86 -15.04 0.87
CA THR A 18 15.27 -15.13 -0.54
C THR A 18 15.69 -13.76 -1.08
N SER A 19 16.45 -13.72 -2.18
CA SER A 19 16.85 -12.45 -2.81
C SER A 19 15.63 -11.61 -3.21
N ASP A 20 14.58 -12.25 -3.72
CA ASP A 20 13.36 -11.56 -4.15
C ASP A 20 12.60 -10.97 -2.95
N ASP A 21 12.57 -11.70 -1.82
CA ASP A 21 11.96 -11.21 -0.58
C ASP A 21 12.76 -10.04 0.03
N GLN A 22 14.10 -10.10 0.00
CA GLN A 22 14.96 -9.01 0.43
C GLN A 22 14.74 -7.75 -0.43
N ASP A 23 14.66 -7.92 -1.74
CA ASP A 23 14.39 -6.82 -2.68
C ASP A 23 13.01 -6.19 -2.44
N LEU A 24 11.99 -7.00 -2.16
CA LEU A 24 10.65 -6.50 -1.80
C LEU A 24 10.65 -5.78 -0.44
N TYR A 25 11.33 -6.34 0.56
CA TYR A 25 11.48 -5.73 1.88
C TYR A 25 12.14 -4.33 1.80
N ASP A 26 13.23 -4.25 1.05
CA ASP A 26 13.96 -2.99 0.83
C ASP A 26 13.07 -1.99 0.10
N GLN A 27 12.35 -2.43 -0.93
CA GLN A 27 11.43 -1.56 -1.68
C GLN A 27 10.31 -1.00 -0.81
N ILE A 28 9.71 -1.82 0.06
CA ILE A 28 8.69 -1.37 1.01
C ILE A 28 9.27 -0.28 1.92
N THR A 29 10.47 -0.50 2.43
CA THR A 29 11.18 0.45 3.30
C THR A 29 11.52 1.74 2.55
N ASP A 30 11.91 1.65 1.28
CA ASP A 30 12.23 2.80 0.42
C ASP A 30 10.98 3.61 0.05
N MET A 31 9.87 2.95 -0.31
CA MET A 31 8.64 3.61 -0.76
C MET A 31 7.87 4.27 0.37
N PHE A 32 7.77 3.62 1.53
CA PHE A 32 6.96 4.09 2.65
C PHE A 32 7.80 4.68 3.80
N GLY A 33 9.13 4.60 3.69
CA GLY A 33 10.10 5.05 4.68
C GLY A 33 10.36 4.03 5.79
N GLU A 34 11.40 4.29 6.60
CA GLU A 34 11.73 3.53 7.83
C GLU A 34 10.70 3.76 8.96
N LYS A 35 9.41 3.82 8.64
CA LYS A 35 8.34 3.99 9.62
C LYS A 35 7.99 2.68 10.33
N TRP A 36 8.29 1.55 9.72
CA TRP A 36 7.93 0.22 10.21
C TRP A 36 9.12 -0.52 10.82
N THR A 37 8.84 -1.28 11.87
CA THR A 37 9.78 -2.28 12.40
C THR A 37 9.90 -3.46 11.43
N HIS A 38 10.99 -4.23 11.54
CA HIS A 38 11.19 -5.43 10.73
C HIS A 38 9.97 -6.37 10.72
N GLU A 39 9.41 -6.66 11.89
CA GLU A 39 8.22 -7.50 12.04
C GLU A 39 6.99 -6.91 11.32
N GLN A 40 6.81 -5.58 11.33
CA GLN A 40 5.74 -4.91 10.61
C GLN A 40 5.96 -4.99 9.09
N THR A 41 7.19 -4.79 8.61
CA THR A 41 7.51 -4.94 7.18
C THR A 41 7.23 -6.36 6.70
N LEU A 42 7.64 -7.37 7.47
CA LEU A 42 7.33 -8.78 7.16
C LEU A 42 5.82 -9.06 7.14
N ASN A 43 5.07 -8.49 8.09
CA ASN A 43 3.61 -8.63 8.11
C ASN A 43 2.98 -8.00 6.86
N PHE A 44 3.42 -6.80 6.47
CA PHE A 44 2.94 -6.14 5.26
C PHE A 44 3.30 -6.92 3.99
N MET A 45 4.47 -7.54 3.91
CA MET A 45 4.82 -8.46 2.82
C MET A 45 3.86 -9.65 2.75
N GLY A 46 3.45 -10.20 3.90
CA GLY A 46 2.44 -11.25 3.96
C GLY A 46 1.07 -10.79 3.43
N GLU A 47 0.64 -9.58 3.80
CA GLU A 47 -0.59 -8.99 3.25
C GLU A 47 -0.49 -8.79 1.73
N LEU A 48 0.67 -8.37 1.20
CA LEU A 48 0.90 -8.22 -0.24
C LEU A 48 0.82 -9.55 -1.00
N ASP A 49 1.32 -10.65 -0.42
CA ASP A 49 1.24 -12.00 -1.00
C ASP A 49 -0.21 -12.46 -1.19
N ASP A 50 -1.11 -12.12 -0.27
CA ASP A 50 -2.56 -12.40 -0.39
C ASP A 50 -3.19 -11.73 -1.62
N TYR A 51 -2.60 -10.64 -2.12
CA TYR A 51 -2.99 -9.96 -3.37
C TYR A 51 -2.13 -10.36 -4.57
N GLY A 52 -1.20 -11.30 -4.41
CA GLY A 52 -0.31 -11.80 -5.45
C GLY A 52 0.90 -10.90 -5.76
N ILE A 53 1.19 -9.93 -4.89
CA ILE A 53 2.36 -9.05 -4.98
C ILE A 53 3.48 -9.68 -4.15
N THR A 54 4.43 -10.32 -4.84
CA THR A 54 5.51 -11.11 -4.22
C THR A 54 6.91 -10.64 -4.62
N GLN A 55 6.99 -9.70 -5.56
CA GLN A 55 8.24 -9.18 -6.09
C GLN A 55 8.24 -7.66 -6.05
N ARG A 56 9.44 -7.09 -5.99
CA ARG A 56 9.67 -5.64 -6.05
C ARG A 56 8.95 -4.98 -7.24
N ASP A 57 9.18 -5.47 -8.46
CA ASP A 57 8.64 -4.84 -9.68
C ASP A 57 7.10 -4.84 -9.65
N GLN A 58 6.50 -5.89 -9.10
CA GLN A 58 5.05 -5.99 -8.91
C GLN A 58 4.54 -4.93 -7.94
N LEU A 59 5.27 -4.66 -6.85
CA LEU A 59 4.90 -3.61 -5.91
C LEU A 59 4.98 -2.22 -6.55
N GLU A 60 6.05 -1.95 -7.30
CA GLU A 60 6.23 -0.67 -8.02
C GLU A 60 5.10 -0.44 -9.06
N ASP A 61 4.72 -1.48 -9.80
CA ASP A 61 3.68 -1.40 -10.82
C ASP A 61 2.26 -1.36 -10.22
N ALA A 62 2.03 -2.06 -9.10
CA ALA A 62 0.72 -2.14 -8.47
C ALA A 62 0.39 -0.91 -7.62
N PHE A 63 1.36 -0.29 -6.97
CA PHE A 63 1.11 0.78 -6.00
C PHE A 63 0.55 2.05 -6.67
N MET A 64 -0.60 2.53 -6.18
CA MET A 64 -1.29 3.70 -6.75
C MET A 64 -1.31 4.90 -5.83
N TYR A 65 -1.59 4.69 -4.54
CA TYR A 65 -1.85 5.79 -3.62
C TYR A 65 -1.77 5.36 -2.16
N VAL A 66 -1.49 6.31 -1.26
CA VAL A 66 -1.56 6.13 0.19
C VAL A 66 -2.24 7.34 0.82
N THR A 67 -3.12 7.10 1.80
CA THR A 67 -3.73 8.15 2.64
C THR A 67 -3.69 7.76 4.11
N ASP A 68 -3.85 8.74 4.98
CA ASP A 68 -3.50 8.66 6.40
C ASP A 68 -4.60 8.13 7.33
N THR A 69 -4.18 7.84 8.56
CA THR A 69 -4.99 7.31 9.68
C THR A 69 -6.18 8.16 10.14
N GLN A 70 -6.30 9.42 9.71
CA GLN A 70 -7.41 10.28 10.14
C GLN A 70 -8.69 9.98 9.37
N TYR A 71 -8.59 9.23 8.27
CA TYR A 71 -9.74 8.85 7.46
C TYR A 71 -10.39 7.56 7.95
N THR A 72 -11.71 7.48 7.77
CA THR A 72 -12.44 6.20 7.83
C THR A 72 -12.21 5.43 6.52
N PRO A 73 -12.40 4.11 6.48
CA PRO A 73 -12.26 3.34 5.24
C PRO A 73 -13.07 3.93 4.07
N ASP A 74 -14.29 4.40 4.34
CA ASP A 74 -15.15 5.04 3.32
C ASP A 74 -14.61 6.41 2.88
N GLY A 75 -13.97 7.15 3.79
CA GLY A 75 -13.30 8.42 3.50
C GLY A 75 -12.04 8.23 2.66
N ALA A 76 -11.21 7.23 3.00
CA ALA A 76 -10.01 6.90 2.24
C ALA A 76 -10.35 6.49 0.81
N LYS A 77 -11.38 5.64 0.64
CA LYS A 77 -11.91 5.27 -0.68
C LYS A 77 -12.42 6.47 -1.48
N ALA A 78 -13.12 7.39 -0.82
CA ALA A 78 -13.61 8.61 -1.46
C ALA A 78 -12.47 9.48 -1.98
N GLU A 79 -11.47 9.75 -1.14
CA GLU A 79 -10.29 10.55 -1.51
C GLU A 79 -9.53 9.91 -2.68
N PHE A 80 -9.28 8.60 -2.63
CA PHE A 80 -8.63 7.91 -3.73
C PHE A 80 -9.44 7.97 -5.03
N ALA A 81 -10.76 7.77 -4.96
CA ALA A 81 -11.61 7.83 -6.15
C ALA A 81 -11.64 9.24 -6.76
N GLU A 82 -11.67 10.29 -5.93
CA GLU A 82 -11.52 11.67 -6.41
C GLU A 82 -10.19 11.84 -7.14
N TYR A 83 -9.06 11.58 -6.47
CA TYR A 83 -7.71 11.65 -7.03
C TYR A 83 -7.58 10.90 -8.37
N TRP A 84 -8.11 9.68 -8.44
CA TRP A 84 -8.04 8.85 -9.65
C TRP A 84 -8.74 9.52 -10.85
N PHE A 85 -9.92 10.10 -10.64
CA PHE A 85 -10.68 10.72 -11.71
C PHE A 85 -10.20 12.13 -12.05
N THR A 86 -9.79 12.93 -11.06
CA THR A 86 -9.38 14.31 -11.25
C THR A 86 -7.93 14.44 -11.72
N ASP A 87 -7.01 13.72 -11.08
CA ASP A 87 -5.57 13.91 -11.27
C ASP A 87 -4.97 12.87 -12.21
N VAL A 88 -5.37 11.60 -12.08
CA VAL A 88 -4.80 10.52 -12.91
C VAL A 88 -5.46 10.47 -14.29
N MET A 89 -6.79 10.49 -14.34
CA MET A 89 -7.54 10.50 -15.61
C MET A 89 -7.73 11.91 -16.19
N CYS A 90 -7.30 12.95 -15.48
CA CYS A 90 -7.40 14.35 -15.92
C CYS A 90 -8.82 14.75 -16.35
N ASN A 91 -9.84 14.30 -15.61
CA ASN A 91 -11.23 14.56 -15.97
C ASN A 91 -11.80 15.71 -15.15
N ASN A 92 -11.65 16.92 -15.69
CA ASN A 92 -12.08 18.17 -15.05
C ASN A 92 -13.60 18.41 -15.17
N THR A 93 -14.37 17.42 -15.66
CA THR A 93 -15.83 17.56 -15.86
C THR A 93 -16.59 17.57 -14.53
N TYR A 94 -15.92 17.23 -13.42
CA TYR A 94 -16.56 17.06 -12.11
C TYR A 94 -16.53 18.32 -11.23
N ASP A 95 -15.84 19.38 -11.62
CA ASP A 95 -15.67 20.61 -10.83
C ASP A 95 -17.02 21.31 -10.49
N ASP A 96 -18.04 21.10 -11.32
CA ASP A 96 -19.36 21.75 -11.19
C ASP A 96 -20.46 20.82 -10.62
N VAL A 97 -20.12 19.61 -10.19
CA VAL A 97 -21.09 18.62 -9.68
C VAL A 97 -20.67 18.05 -8.33
N VAL A 98 -21.66 17.63 -7.54
CA VAL A 98 -21.41 16.85 -6.31
C VAL A 98 -21.38 15.38 -6.68
N VAL A 99 -20.25 14.73 -6.45
CA VAL A 99 -20.04 13.31 -6.71
C VAL A 99 -19.96 12.55 -5.39
N ASP A 100 -20.63 11.40 -5.32
CA ASP A 100 -20.43 10.44 -4.25
C ASP A 100 -19.21 9.58 -4.59
N TRP A 101 -18.06 10.00 -4.09
CA TRP A 101 -16.77 9.35 -4.37
C TRP A 101 -16.64 7.98 -3.70
N THR A 102 -17.22 7.78 -2.51
CA THR A 102 -17.26 6.45 -1.87
C THR A 102 -18.04 5.46 -2.75
N ALA A 103 -19.23 5.85 -3.23
CA ALA A 103 -20.00 5.01 -4.14
C ALA A 103 -19.25 4.77 -5.46
N THR A 104 -18.53 5.78 -5.96
CA THR A 104 -17.71 5.66 -7.17
C THR A 104 -16.66 4.57 -6.99
N PHE A 105 -15.96 4.55 -5.85
CA PHE A 105 -15.04 3.47 -5.53
C PHE A 105 -15.75 2.10 -5.52
N ASP A 106 -16.82 1.98 -4.73
CA ASP A 106 -17.50 0.71 -4.50
C ASP A 106 -18.17 0.12 -5.75
N TYR A 107 -18.55 0.92 -6.74
CA TYR A 107 -19.22 0.44 -7.95
C TYR A 107 -18.35 0.45 -9.20
N ALA A 108 -17.30 1.27 -9.26
CA ALA A 108 -16.45 1.38 -10.45
C ALA A 108 -15.03 0.88 -10.22
N LEU A 109 -14.40 1.16 -9.07
CA LEU A 109 -12.96 0.89 -8.87
C LEU A 109 -12.67 -0.39 -8.09
N ARG A 110 -13.55 -0.84 -7.20
CA ARG A 110 -13.30 -1.98 -6.28
C ARG A 110 -12.91 -3.31 -6.94
N PHE A 111 -13.15 -3.45 -8.24
CA PHE A 111 -12.85 -4.67 -8.98
C PHE A 111 -11.40 -4.68 -9.49
N ASP A 112 -10.89 -3.49 -9.82
CA ASP A 112 -9.54 -3.29 -10.34
C ASP A 112 -8.57 -2.79 -9.25
N MET A 113 -9.08 -2.44 -8.07
CA MET A 113 -8.30 -1.87 -6.99
C MET A 113 -8.48 -2.66 -5.69
N SER A 114 -7.38 -2.92 -4.99
CA SER A 114 -7.34 -3.47 -3.64
C SER A 114 -6.90 -2.40 -2.63
N VAL A 115 -7.38 -2.54 -1.39
CA VAL A 115 -7.07 -1.62 -0.30
C VAL A 115 -6.54 -2.42 0.88
N ILE A 116 -5.34 -2.08 1.34
CA ILE A 116 -4.75 -2.64 2.56
C ILE A 116 -4.78 -1.56 3.63
N GLU A 117 -5.41 -1.84 4.78
CA GLU A 117 -5.29 -1.01 5.97
C GLU A 117 -4.12 -1.53 6.80
N PHE A 118 -3.07 -0.72 6.95
CA PHE A 118 -1.88 -1.13 7.69
C PHE A 118 -1.29 0.04 8.47
N ASP A 119 -0.99 -0.19 9.75
CA ASP A 119 -0.48 0.84 10.66
C ASP A 119 -1.38 2.10 10.74
N GLY A 120 -2.68 1.89 10.48
CA GLY A 120 -3.71 2.93 10.40
C GLY A 120 -3.78 3.65 9.05
N ASP A 121 -2.80 3.51 8.16
CA ASP A 121 -2.83 4.11 6.82
C ASP A 121 -3.56 3.18 5.84
N PHE A 122 -4.06 3.75 4.73
CA PHE A 122 -4.72 2.99 3.66
C PHE A 122 -3.88 3.03 2.39
N TYR A 123 -3.49 1.84 1.90
CA TYR A 123 -2.68 1.64 0.70
C TYR A 123 -3.55 1.10 -0.43
N PHE A 124 -3.49 1.76 -1.58
CA PHE A 124 -4.27 1.40 -2.76
C PHE A 124 -3.37 0.77 -3.82
N PHE A 125 -3.77 -0.40 -4.29
CA PHE A 125 -3.06 -1.17 -5.30
C PHE A 125 -3.97 -1.46 -6.48
N ASN A 126 -3.45 -1.36 -7.69
CA ASN A 126 -4.10 -1.88 -8.88
C ASN A 126 -3.93 -3.40 -8.91
N ASN A 127 -4.99 -4.13 -9.24
CA ASN A 127 -4.99 -5.59 -9.35
C ASN A 127 -4.45 -6.11 -10.69
N ASN A 128 -4.25 -5.22 -11.66
CA ASN A 128 -3.77 -5.54 -13.01
C ASN A 128 -2.40 -4.89 -13.26
N PHE A 129 -1.40 -5.30 -12.47
CA PHE A 129 0.01 -4.94 -12.64
C PHE A 129 0.75 -5.95 -13.53
#